data_AF-A0A1Q9QUM0-F1
#
_entry.id   AF-A0A1Q9QUM0-F1
#
_cell.length_a   1.000
_cell.length_b   1.000
_cell.length_c   1.000
_cell.angle_alpha   90.00
_cell.angle_beta   90.00
_cell.angle_gamma   90.00
#
_symmetry.space_group_name_H-M   'P 1'
#
loop_
_entity.id
_entity.type
_entity.pdbx_description
1 polymer ?
#
loop_
_entity_poly.entity_id
_entity_poly.type
_entity_poly.pdbx_seq_one_letter_code
_entity_poly.pdbx_strand_id
1 'polypeptide(L)' 'MDRLHYYCLTFFDNHGGHTAYASTYYGFPEPHVTLRDIQTAKQGAEVSSTATLLACSYLGQMTAQEFKAGT' A
#
# COMPACT_ATOMS: atom_id res chain seq x y z
N MET A 1 19.62 4.99 10.25
CA MET A 1 18.46 5.06 9.34
C MET A 1 17.65 3.81 9.58
N ASP A 2 16.40 3.95 9.99
CA ASP A 2 15.57 2.80 10.30
C ASP A 2 15.15 2.08 9.02
N ARG A 3 15.19 0.75 9.05
CA ARG A 3 14.73 -0.09 7.93
C ARG A 3 13.26 -0.40 8.16
N LEU A 4 12.47 -0.30 7.10
CA LEU A 4 11.04 -0.62 7.10
C LEU A 4 10.77 -1.81 6.19
N HIS A 5 9.67 -2.52 6.45
CA HIS A 5 9.12 -3.55 5.59
C HIS A 5 8.22 -2.90 4.55
N TYR A 6 8.65 -2.88 3.29
CA TYR A 6 7.92 -2.23 2.21
C TYR A 6 6.94 -3.19 1.54
N TYR A 7 5.76 -2.65 1.19
CA TYR A 7 4.69 -3.37 0.51
C TYR A 7 4.13 -2.54 -0.64
N CYS A 8 3.68 -3.22 -1.69
CA CYS A 8 2.77 -2.67 -2.69
C CYS A 8 1.36 -3.19 -2.39
N LEU A 9 0.41 -2.27 -2.17
CA LEU A 9 -1.00 -2.59 -1.96
C LEU A 9 -1.80 -2.10 -3.16
N THR A 10 -2.55 -3.00 -3.78
CA THR A 10 -3.40 -2.71 -4.94
C THR A 10 -4.86 -2.84 -4.56
N PHE A 11 -5.62 -1.80 -4.88
CA PHE A 11 -7.05 -1.70 -4.59
C PHE A 11 -7.87 -1.67 -5.87
N PHE A 12 -9.07 -2.23 -5.77
CA PHE A 12 -10.15 -2.06 -6.71
C PHE A 12 -11.25 -1.26 -6.04
N ASP A 13 -11.66 -0.18 -6.67
CA ASP A 13 -12.77 0.62 -6.23
C ASP A 13 -13.80 0.76 -7.35
N ASN A 14 -15.08 0.59 -6.98
CA ASN A 14 -16.20 0.79 -7.87
C ASN A 14 -17.19 1.70 -7.17
N HIS A 15 -17.16 2.98 -7.52
CA HIS A 15 -18.03 3.97 -6.93
C HIS A 15 -18.72 4.78 -8.03
N GLY A 16 -20.06 4.82 -8.01
CA GLY A 16 -20.86 5.63 -8.94
C GLY A 16 -20.75 5.21 -10.42
N GLY A 17 -20.40 3.95 -10.72
CA GLY A 17 -20.24 3.46 -12.09
C GLY A 17 -18.83 3.68 -12.67
N HIS A 18 -17.90 4.24 -11.88
CA HIS A 18 -16.50 4.33 -12.23
C HIS A 18 -15.70 3.24 -11.53
N THR A 19 -15.01 2.43 -12.34
CA THR A 19 -14.06 1.43 -11.86
C THR A 19 -12.65 2.02 -11.86
N ALA A 20 -11.99 1.99 -10.70
CA ALA A 20 -10.61 2.41 -10.54
C ALA A 20 -9.77 1.26 -9.98
N TYR A 21 -8.55 1.16 -10.49
CA TYR A 21 -7.49 0.34 -9.91
C TYR A 21 -6.38 1.28 -9.47
N ALA A 22 -6.01 1.23 -8.20
CA ALA A 22 -4.97 2.09 -7.65
C ALA A 22 -4.00 1.27 -6.81
N SER A 23 -2.71 1.56 -6.95
CA SER A 23 -1.67 0.95 -6.14
C SER A 23 -0.97 2.02 -5.32
N THR A 24 -0.60 1.68 -4.11
CA THR A 24 0.22 2.52 -3.24
C THR A 24 1.34 1.70 -2.61
N TYR A 25 2.43 2.38 -2.27
CA TYR A 25 3.58 1.79 -1.61
C TYR A 25 3.69 2.32 -0.19
N TYR A 26 3.85 1.42 0.77
CA TYR A 26 4.00 1.78 2.19
C TYR A 26 5.14 1.00 2.84
N GLY A 27 5.85 1.66 3.74
CA GLY A 27 6.84 1.04 4.62
C GLY A 27 6.31 0.96 6.04
N PHE A 28 6.30 -0.24 6.63
CA PHE A 28 5.85 -0.47 8.01
C PHE A 28 7.03 -0.89 8.91
N PRO A 29 7.03 -0.52 10.20
CA PRO A 29 8.05 -0.99 11.14
C PRO A 29 8.03 -2.50 11.35
N GLU A 30 6.83 -3.09 11.31
CA GLU A 30 6.60 -4.51 11.53
C GLU A 30 6.34 -5.26 10.22
N PRO A 31 6.69 -6.56 10.11
CA PRO A 31 6.54 -7.36 8.89
C PRO A 31 5.11 -7.86 8.63
N HIS A 32 4.13 -7.41 9.41
CA HIS A 32 2.73 -7.80 9.26
C HIS A 32 1.90 -6.60 8.86
N VAL A 33 1.02 -6.78 7.87
CA VAL A 33 0.07 -5.75 7.44
C VAL A 33 -1.25 -5.96 8.17
N THR A 34 -1.70 -4.94 8.90
CA THR A 34 -2.96 -4.98 9.65
C THR A 34 -4.10 -4.33 8.87
N LEU A 35 -5.34 -4.51 9.34
CA LEU A 35 -6.49 -3.79 8.80
C LEU A 35 -6.35 -2.27 8.92
N ARG A 36 -5.70 -1.77 9.98
CA ARG A 36 -5.44 -0.33 10.16
C ARG A 36 -4.49 0.20 9.09
N ASP A 37 -3.47 -0.59 8.75
CA ASP A 37 -2.51 -0.25 7.70
C ASP A 37 -3.19 -0.21 6.34
N ILE A 38 -4.07 -1.18 6.06
CA ILE A 38 -4.87 -1.22 4.82
C ILE A 38 -5.77 0.01 4.71
N GLN A 39 -6.42 0.45 5.79
CA GLN A 39 -7.26 1.65 5.77
C GLN A 39 -6.45 2.93 5.50
N THR A 40 -5.27 3.04 6.11
CA THR A 40 -4.33 4.13 5.81
C THR A 40 -3.88 4.08 4.35
N ALA A 41 -3.58 2.89 3.83
CA ALA A 41 -3.16 2.71 2.45
C ALA A 41 -4.26 3.09 1.43
N LYS A 42 -5.54 2.84 1.72
CA LYS A 42 -6.66 3.30 0.88
C LYS A 42 -6.67 4.82 0.72
N GLN A 43 -6.42 5.56 1.81
CA GLN A 43 -6.32 7.02 1.76
C GLN A 43 -5.14 7.47 0.89
N GLY A 44 -3.98 6.82 1.03
CA GLY A 44 -2.80 7.11 0.20
C GLY A 44 -2.96 6.74 -1.28
N ALA A 45 -3.79 5.73 -1.58
CA ALA A 45 -4.15 5.35 -2.95
C ALA A 45 -5.31 6.17 -3.53
N GLU A 46 -5.85 7.12 -2.76
CA GLU A 46 -7.00 7.98 -3.14
C GLU A 46 -8.25 7.19 -3.58
N VAL A 47 -8.48 6.03 -2.96
CA VAL A 47 -9.68 5.20 -3.19
C VAL A 47 -10.67 5.31 -2.03
N SER A 48 -11.92 4.93 -2.26
CA SER A 48 -12.95 4.83 -1.23
C SER A 48 -12.52 3.95 -0.06
N SER A 49 -13.01 4.27 1.13
CA SER A 49 -12.86 3.41 2.31
C SER A 49 -13.46 2.02 2.11
N THR A 50 -14.43 1.88 1.18
CA THR A 50 -15.06 0.60 0.81
C THR A 50 -14.32 -0.17 -0.28
N ALA A 51 -13.23 0.37 -0.83
CA ALA A 51 -12.46 -0.31 -1.88
C ALA A 51 -11.96 -1.69 -1.43
N THR A 52 -11.88 -2.63 -2.35
CA THR A 52 -11.41 -3.99 -2.11
C THR A 52 -9.90 -4.04 -2.28
N LEU A 53 -9.17 -4.58 -1.29
CA LEU A 53 -7.76 -4.91 -1.46
C LEU A 53 -7.65 -6.15 -2.35
N LEU A 54 -7.02 -6.02 -3.51
CA LEU A 54 -6.80 -7.11 -4.46
C LEU A 54 -5.46 -7.82 -4.21
N ALA A 55 -4.42 -7.07 -3.89
CA ALA A 55 -3.08 -7.61 -3.71
C ALA A 55 -2.32 -6.87 -2.61
N CYS A 56 -1.50 -7.60 -1.87
CA CYS A 56 -0.56 -7.08 -0.88
C CYS A 56 0.78 -7.83 -1.07
N SER A 57 1.72 -7.19 -1.75
CA SER A 57 3.00 -7.79 -2.13
C SER A 57 4.13 -7.25 -1.26
N TYR A 58 4.87 -8.12 -0.60
CA TYR A 58 6.05 -7.74 0.18
C TYR A 58 7.25 -7.48 -0.75
N LEU A 59 7.93 -6.35 -0.54
CA LEU A 59 9.03 -5.87 -1.37
C LEU A 59 10.40 -5.98 -0.67
N GLY A 60 10.41 -6.28 0.63
CA GLY A 60 11.63 -6.46 1.42
C GLY A 60 11.80 -5.44 2.54
N GLN A 61 12.82 -5.68 3.37
CA GLN A 61 13.18 -4.80 4.48
C GLN A 61 14.37 -3.94 4.09
N MET A 62 14.16 -2.63 3.98
CA MET A 62 15.16 -1.70 3.47
C MET A 62 14.97 -0.28 4.02
N THR A 63 15.95 0.58 3.84
CA THR A 63 15.85 2.01 4.13
C THR A 63 14.98 2.70 3.08
N ALA A 64 14.45 3.89 3.41
CA ALA A 64 13.72 4.70 2.43
C ALA A 64 14.57 5.10 1.23
N GLN A 65 15.89 5.23 1.39
CA GLN A 65 16.80 5.50 0.29
C GLN A 65 16.94 4.30 -0.64
N GLU A 66 17.14 3.10 -0.10
CA GLU A 66 17.20 1.86 -0.89
C GLU A 66 15.88 1.62 -1.66
N PHE A 67 14.72 1.87 -1.02
CA PHE A 67 13.42 1.73 -1.67
C PHE A 67 13.25 2.67 -2.87
N LYS A 68 13.70 3.93 -2.73
CA LYS A 68 13.61 4.95 -3.79
C LYS A 68 14.67 4.82 -4.88
N ALA A 69 15.76 4.10 -4.62
CA ALA A 69 16.88 3.99 -5.56
C ALA A 69 16.55 3.13 -6.80
N GLY A 70 15.44 2.36 -6.78
CA GLY A 70 15.00 1.48 -7.87
C GLY A 70 13.83 2.00 -8.71
N THR A 71 13.34 3.21 -8.46
CA THR A 71 12.22 3.87 -9.17
C THR A 71 12.66 5.20 -9.74
#